data_AF-A0A6V7JB65-F1
#
_entry.id   AF-A0A6V7JB65-F1
#
_cell.length_a   1.000
_cell.length_b   1.000
_cell.length_c   1.000
_cell.angle_alpha   90.00
_cell.angle_beta   90.00
_cell.angle_gamma   90.00
#
_symmetry.space_group_name_H-M   'P 1'
#
loop_
_entity.id
_entity.type
_entity.pdbx_description
1 polymer ?
#
loop_
_entity_poly.entity_id
_entity_poly.type
_entity_poly.pdbx_seq_one_letter_code
_entity_poly.pdbx_strand_id
1 'polypeptide(L)'
;DLSRFSNLVALELIRYDLGENALAGIENLKNLEYLSLGKSRVHSRNISKIGHFTKLKYLEIPDCQINDDTLTRIAANNRELYHLDVS
;
A
#
# COMPACT_ATOMS: atom_id res chain seq x y z
N ASP A 1 -2.45 11.66 9.32
CA ASP A 1 -2.65 12.04 7.91
C ASP A 1 -1.30 12.04 7.22
N LEU A 2 -1.14 11.20 6.20
CA LEU A 2 0.08 11.00 5.43
C LEU A 2 0.19 11.97 4.24
N SER A 3 -0.88 12.72 3.91
CA SER A 3 -0.91 13.64 2.76
C SER A 3 0.22 14.69 2.77
N ARG A 4 0.72 15.02 3.95
CA ARG A 4 1.80 16.00 4.17
C ARG A 4 3.17 15.51 3.69
N PHE A 5 3.33 14.22 3.43
CA PHE A 5 4.58 13.60 2.98
C PHE A 5 4.55 13.31 1.47
N SER A 6 4.09 14.24 0.64
CA SER A 6 3.90 14.04 -0.82
C SER A 6 5.14 13.62 -1.61
N ASN A 7 6.34 13.84 -1.05
CA ASN A 7 7.62 13.44 -1.65
C ASN A 7 8.17 12.11 -1.08
N LEU A 8 7.40 11.40 -0.25
CA LEU A 8 7.83 10.12 0.31
C LEU A 8 7.99 9.07 -0.80
N VAL A 9 9.14 8.39 -0.80
CA VAL A 9 9.48 7.32 -1.75
C VAL A 9 9.33 5.95 -1.11
N ALA A 10 9.57 5.84 0.20
CA ALA A 10 9.46 4.59 0.96
C ALA A 10 8.67 4.79 2.25
N LEU A 11 7.73 3.88 2.51
CA LEU A 11 6.94 3.82 3.74
C LEU A 11 6.99 2.39 4.29
N GLU A 12 7.42 2.26 5.54
CA GLU A 12 7.45 0.99 6.25
C GLU A 12 6.72 1.15 7.59
N LEU A 13 5.69 0.33 7.80
CA LEU A 13 4.88 0.30 9.01
C LEU A 13 4.67 -1.16 9.42
N ILE A 14 5.68 -1.73 10.07
CA ILE A 14 5.72 -3.13 10.48
C ILE A 14 5.21 -3.31 11.91
N ARG A 15 4.37 -4.34 12.13
CA ARG A 15 3.80 -4.71 13.45
C ARG A 15 2.92 -3.62 14.10
N TYR A 16 2.15 -2.90 13.30
CA TYR A 16 1.18 -1.92 13.80
C TYR A 16 -0.26 -2.43 13.67
N ASP A 17 -1.14 -1.90 14.52
CA ASP A 17 -2.58 -1.99 14.33
C ASP A 17 -3.10 -0.78 13.54
N LEU A 18 -3.30 -0.97 12.23
CA LEU A 18 -3.68 0.05 11.28
C LEU A 18 -5.19 0.02 11.04
N GLY A 19 -5.93 0.58 12.00
CA GLY A 19 -7.39 0.77 11.92
C GLY A 19 -7.83 1.63 10.73
N GLU A 20 -9.15 1.84 10.60
CA GLU A 20 -9.79 2.44 9.41
C GLU A 20 -9.17 3.77 8.93
N ASN A 21 -8.65 4.59 9.85
CA ASN A 21 -8.08 5.90 9.57
C ASN A 21 -6.55 5.99 9.70
N ALA A 22 -5.86 4.88 10.01
CA ALA A 22 -4.42 4.90 10.28
C ALA A 22 -3.59 5.34 9.05
N LEU A 23 -4.03 4.97 7.84
CA LEU A 23 -3.40 5.36 6.57
C LEU A 23 -4.18 6.47 5.84
N ALA A 24 -4.83 7.37 6.58
CA ALA A 24 -5.50 8.53 5.97
C ALA A 24 -4.51 9.33 5.11
N GLY A 25 -4.87 9.57 3.84
CA GLY A 25 -4.05 10.33 2.88
C GLY A 25 -2.95 9.53 2.19
N ILE A 26 -2.83 8.22 2.41
CA ILE A 26 -1.82 7.36 1.76
C ILE A 26 -1.92 7.41 0.23
N GLU A 27 -3.12 7.54 -0.32
CA GLU A 27 -3.39 7.66 -1.75
C GLU A 27 -2.75 8.90 -2.41
N ASN A 28 -2.33 9.88 -1.61
CA ASN A 28 -1.66 11.09 -2.07
C ASN A 28 -0.13 10.96 -2.17
N LEU A 29 0.45 9.84 -1.72
CA LEU A 29 1.88 9.56 -1.82
C LEU A 29 2.26 9.13 -3.26
N LYS A 30 2.08 10.01 -4.23
CA LYS A 30 2.23 9.71 -5.67
C LYS A 30 3.63 9.30 -6.11
N ASN A 31 4.63 9.49 -5.25
CA ASN A 31 6.03 9.13 -5.47
C ASN A 31 6.45 7.84 -4.75
N LEU A 32 5.51 7.14 -4.10
CA LEU A 32 5.81 5.95 -3.34
C LEU A 32 6.24 4.80 -4.27
N GLU A 33 7.45 4.30 -4.05
CA GLU A 33 8.04 3.16 -4.76
C GLU A 33 8.15 1.93 -3.86
N TYR A 34 8.22 2.12 -2.55
CA TYR A 34 8.33 1.06 -1.56
C TYR A 34 7.24 1.18 -0.49
N LEU A 35 6.42 0.14 -0.35
CA LEU A 35 5.43 0.03 0.72
C LEU A 35 5.55 -1.33 1.39
N SER A 36 5.89 -1.36 2.68
CA SER A 36 5.79 -2.56 3.52
C SER A 36 4.88 -2.31 4.73
N LEU A 37 3.84 -3.12 4.84
CA LEU A 37 2.93 -3.22 5.98
C LEU A 37 3.08 -4.58 6.69
N GLY A 38 4.23 -5.24 6.54
CA GLY A 38 4.47 -6.59 7.03
C GLY A 38 4.13 -6.78 8.51
N LYS A 39 3.47 -7.91 8.82
CA LYS A 39 3.05 -8.28 10.20
C LYS A 39 2.16 -7.24 10.88
N SER A 40 1.56 -6.31 10.14
CA SER A 40 0.57 -5.37 10.66
C SER A 40 -0.85 -5.91 10.49
N ARG A 41 -1.79 -5.38 11.27
CA ARG A 41 -3.23 -5.57 11.02
C ARG A 41 -3.73 -4.39 10.21
N VAL A 42 -4.23 -4.60 9.01
CA VAL A 42 -4.66 -3.51 8.12
C VAL A 42 -6.16 -3.59 7.89
N HIS A 43 -6.87 -2.49 8.15
CA HIS A 43 -8.30 -2.40 7.83
C HIS A 43 -8.53 -2.39 6.30
N SER A 44 -9.55 -3.10 5.79
CA SER A 44 -9.82 -3.27 4.34
C SER A 44 -9.97 -1.95 3.57
N ARG A 45 -10.52 -0.90 4.20
CA ARG A 45 -10.57 0.47 3.63
C ARG A 45 -9.19 1.02 3.25
N ASN A 46 -8.14 0.65 3.98
CA ASN A 46 -6.79 1.09 3.66
C ASN A 46 -6.22 0.33 2.46
N ILE A 47 -6.59 -0.94 2.27
CA ILE A 47 -6.14 -1.78 1.14
C ILE A 47 -6.64 -1.24 -0.20
N SER A 48 -7.91 -0.84 -0.29
CA SER A 48 -8.48 -0.32 -1.55
C SER A 48 -7.77 0.95 -2.05
N LYS A 49 -7.18 1.74 -1.15
CA LYS A 49 -6.40 2.94 -1.47
C LYS A 49 -5.04 2.62 -2.09
N ILE A 50 -4.45 1.46 -1.77
CA ILE A 50 -3.13 1.03 -2.28
C ILE A 50 -3.19 0.77 -3.79
N GLY A 51 -4.34 0.33 -4.31
CA GLY A 51 -4.52 0.11 -5.76
C GLY A 51 -4.39 1.36 -6.64
N HIS A 52 -4.28 2.56 -6.05
CA HIS A 52 -4.13 3.83 -6.78
C HIS A 52 -2.67 4.24 -7.03
N PHE A 53 -1.70 3.50 -6.48
CA PHE A 53 -0.30 3.75 -6.76
C PHE A 53 0.08 3.28 -8.16
N THR A 54 0.97 4.06 -8.79
CA THR A 54 1.43 3.84 -10.18
C THR A 54 2.95 3.74 -10.30
N LYS A 55 3.66 3.81 -9.16
CA LYS A 55 5.13 3.82 -9.09
C LYS A 55 5.70 2.76 -8.15
N LEU A 56 4.87 1.88 -7.56
CA LEU A 56 5.36 0.85 -6.66
C LEU A 56 6.30 -0.11 -7.41
N LYS A 57 7.42 -0.40 -6.77
CA LYS A 57 8.41 -1.39 -7.18
C LYS A 57 8.48 -2.54 -6.19
N TYR A 58 8.16 -2.25 -4.93
CA TYR A 58 8.03 -3.21 -3.85
C TYR A 58 6.71 -2.97 -3.10
N LEU A 59 5.91 -4.04 -2.97
CA LEU A 59 4.70 -4.03 -2.17
C LEU A 59 4.66 -5.28 -1.27
N GLU A 60 4.63 -5.08 0.03
CA GLU A 60 4.34 -6.10 1.03
C GLU A 60 3.13 -5.64 1.85
N ILE A 61 2.04 -6.40 1.78
CA ILE A 61 0.82 -6.17 2.55
C ILE A 61 0.36 -7.47 3.20
N PRO A 62 -0.13 -7.42 4.45
CA PRO A 62 -0.68 -8.60 5.10
C PRO A 62 -1.99 -9.03 4.41
N ASP A 63 -2.29 -10.33 4.38
CA ASP A 63 -3.56 -10.86 3.87
C ASP A 63 -4.75 -10.29 4.66
N CYS A 64 -5.29 -9.20 4.11
CA CYS A 64 -6.38 -8.44 4.67
C CYS A 64 -7.60 -8.48 3.75
N GLN A 65 -7.86 -9.63 3.13
CA GLN A 65 -8.96 -9.84 2.18
C GLN A 65 -8.79 -8.98 0.92
N ILE A 66 -7.56 -8.94 0.39
CA ILE A 66 -7.35 -8.34 -0.93
C ILE A 66 -8.09 -9.17 -1.98
N ASN A 67 -8.86 -8.52 -2.85
CA ASN A 67 -9.59 -9.20 -3.93
C ASN A 67 -8.82 -9.12 -5.26
N ASP A 68 -9.19 -9.99 -6.19
CA ASP A 68 -8.55 -10.12 -7.51
C ASP A 68 -8.58 -8.81 -8.31
N ASP A 69 -9.63 -8.01 -8.17
CA ASP A 69 -9.75 -6.70 -8.82
C ASP A 69 -8.66 -5.74 -8.34
N THR A 70 -8.39 -5.72 -7.02
CA THR A 70 -7.35 -4.87 -6.43
C THR A 70 -5.97 -5.34 -6.87
N LEU A 71 -5.71 -6.65 -6.86
CA LEU A 71 -4.46 -7.22 -7.36
C LEU A 71 -4.24 -6.90 -8.84
N THR A 72 -5.27 -7.06 -9.67
CA THR A 72 -5.23 -6.75 -11.10
C THR A 72 -4.90 -5.27 -11.32
N ARG A 73 -5.51 -4.36 -10.54
CA ARG A 73 -5.20 -2.92 -10.62
C ARG A 73 -3.75 -2.63 -10.18
N ILE A 74 -3.27 -3.24 -9.11
CA ILE A 74 -1.89 -3.07 -8.64
C ILE A 74 -0.91 -3.51 -9.73
N ALA A 75 -1.11 -4.69 -10.32
CA ALA A 75 -0.27 -5.20 -11.38
C ALA A 75 -0.32 -4.32 -12.64
N ALA A 76 -1.51 -3.85 -13.05
CA ALA A 76 -1.67 -3.01 -14.23
C ALA A 76 -1.04 -1.62 -14.08
N ASN A 77 -1.13 -1.04 -12.88
CA ASN A 77 -0.66 0.32 -12.60
C ASN A 77 0.84 0.41 -12.31
N ASN A 78 1.45 -0.68 -11.83
CA ASN A 78 2.83 -0.69 -11.33
C ASN A 78 3.70 -1.59 -12.21
N ARG A 79 4.06 -1.09 -13.40
CA ARG A 79 4.79 -1.88 -14.43
C ARG A 79 6.23 -2.22 -14.04
N GLU A 80 6.78 -1.55 -13.04
CA GLU A 80 8.12 -1.80 -12.49
C GLU A 80 8.09 -2.60 -11.19
N LEU A 81 6.94 -3.15 -10.81
CA LEU A 81 6.78 -3.98 -9.61
C LEU A 81 7.60 -5.27 -9.75
N TYR A 82 8.64 -5.41 -8.93
CA TYR A 82 9.49 -6.59 -8.90
C TYR A 82 9.27 -7.47 -7.67
N HIS A 83 8.58 -6.95 -6.64
CA HIS A 83 8.22 -7.69 -5.44
C HIS A 83 6.77 -7.42 -5.05
N LEU A 84 6.00 -8.49 -4.89
CA LEU A 84 4.64 -8.49 -4.39
C LEU A 84 4.49 -9.62 -3.36
N ASP A 85 4.22 -9.26 -2.12
CA ASP A 85 3.87 -10.18 -1.05
C ASP A 85 2.49 -9.81 -0.47
N VAL A 86 1.62 -10.82 -0.35
CA VAL A 86 0.23 -10.72 0.09
C VAL A 86 -0.09 -11.76 1.18
N SER A 87 0.92 -12.18 1.94
CA SER A 87 0.85 -13.25 2.96
C SER A 87 -0.02 -12.96 4.17
#